data_AF-A0A7S2LB79-F1
#
_entry.id   AF-A0A7S2LB79-F1
#
_cell.length_a   1.000
_cell.length_b   1.000
_cell.length_c   1.000
_cell.angle_alpha   90.00
_cell.angle_beta   90.00
_cell.angle_gamma   90.00
#
_symmetry.space_group_name_H-M   'P 1'
#
loop_
_entity.id
_entity.type
_entity.pdbx_description
1 polymer ?
#
loop_
_entity_poly.entity_id
_entity_poly.type
_entity_poly.pdbx_seq_one_letter_code
_entity_poly.pdbx_strand_id
1 'polypeptide(L)'
;DAPVCEDLWESCIKPQFEEIIVNSLLCVKDEVLHRKGTAELYGYDFMISEGPDGRPKVWLIEVNSSPACDYSTPVTCPLVKKMMADTVKVMVDLKEEPGTDLGEWEPMAHRFGKVVSMRTQRCPQLVLQGKEIVPPKGFAKGRRRKRKKAEPKAPRESDADAEDPEDPEENASEDESEDE
;
A
#
# COMPACT_ATOMS: atom_id res chain seq x y z
N ASP A 1 -21.23 37.50 25.49
CA ASP A 1 -20.43 36.36 25.03
C ASP A 1 -21.35 35.20 24.70
N ALA A 2 -21.41 34.79 23.43
CA ALA A 2 -22.16 33.61 23.04
C ALA A 2 -21.41 32.36 23.55
N PRO A 3 -22.13 31.31 23.99
CA PRO A 3 -21.48 30.07 24.41
C PRO A 3 -20.69 29.48 23.23
N VAL A 4 -19.44 29.11 23.49
CA VAL A 4 -18.59 28.40 22.51
C VAL A 4 -19.25 27.06 22.22
N CYS A 5 -19.64 26.85 20.97
CA CYS A 5 -20.16 25.56 20.52
C CYS A 5 -19.01 24.55 20.48
N GLU A 6 -19.19 23.38 21.09
CA GLU A 6 -18.21 22.29 21.03
C GLU A 6 -18.06 21.80 19.58
N ASP A 7 -16.82 21.67 19.11
CA ASP A 7 -16.53 21.02 17.85
C ASP A 7 -16.60 19.49 18.01
N LEU A 8 -17.79 18.94 17.79
CA LEU A 8 -18.04 17.50 17.86
C LEU A 8 -17.31 16.70 16.79
N TRP A 9 -16.87 17.33 15.69
CA TRP A 9 -16.09 16.64 14.67
C TRP A 9 -14.75 16.23 15.26
N GLU A 10 -13.99 17.19 15.77
CA GLU A 10 -12.68 16.95 16.37
C GLU A 10 -12.78 16.20 17.71
N SER A 11 -13.78 16.51 18.54
CA SER A 11 -13.86 15.94 19.90
C SER A 11 -14.49 14.55 19.95
N CYS A 12 -15.24 14.12 18.91
CA CYS A 12 -16.06 12.92 18.98
C CYS A 12 -16.02 12.06 17.71
N ILE A 13 -16.21 12.65 16.52
CA ILE A 13 -16.37 11.88 15.28
C ILE A 13 -15.02 11.41 14.73
N LYS A 14 -14.07 12.32 14.54
CA LYS A 14 -12.74 12.02 13.97
C LYS A 14 -11.98 10.95 14.77
N PRO A 15 -11.94 10.97 16.13
CA PRO A 15 -11.32 9.89 16.90
C PRO A 15 -11.96 8.52 16.65
N GLN A 16 -13.28 8.46 16.48
CA GLN A 16 -13.97 7.22 16.15
C GLN A 16 -13.63 6.73 14.74
N PHE A 17 -13.49 7.62 13.75
CA PHE A 17 -13.02 7.23 12.41
C PHE A 17 -11.62 6.61 12.48
N GLU A 18 -10.68 7.27 13.12
CA GLU A 18 -9.30 6.78 13.24
C GLU A 18 -9.24 5.41 13.93
N GLU A 19 -9.96 5.25 15.04
CA GLU A 19 -10.03 3.97 15.76
C GLU A 19 -10.60 2.85 14.87
N ILE A 20 -11.70 3.12 14.16
CA ILE A 20 -12.35 2.12 13.30
C ILE A 20 -11.45 1.74 12.11
N ILE A 21 -10.82 2.72 11.45
CA ILE A 21 -9.92 2.49 10.32
C ILE A 21 -8.74 1.62 10.78
N VAL A 22 -8.07 2.00 11.87
CA VAL A 22 -6.95 1.23 12.41
C VAL A 22 -7.37 -0.19 12.80
N ASN A 23 -8.49 -0.34 13.50
CA ASN A 23 -8.99 -1.66 13.91
C ASN A 23 -9.35 -2.55 12.72
N SER A 24 -10.02 -2.01 11.70
CA SER A 24 -10.38 -2.76 10.49
C SER A 24 -9.15 -3.29 9.75
N LEU A 25 -8.11 -2.48 9.58
CA LEU A 25 -6.84 -2.88 8.95
C LEU A 25 -6.09 -3.93 9.79
N LEU A 26 -6.18 -3.85 11.11
CA LEU A 26 -5.53 -4.83 12.00
C LEU A 26 -6.18 -6.20 11.95
N CYS A 27 -7.51 -6.26 11.81
CA CYS A 27 -8.24 -7.52 11.68
C CYS A 27 -7.76 -8.34 10.48
N VAL A 28 -7.36 -7.68 9.39
CA VAL A 28 -6.92 -8.32 8.14
C VAL A 28 -5.41 -8.32 7.96
N LYS A 29 -4.64 -7.78 8.91
CA LYS A 29 -3.18 -7.59 8.79
C LYS A 29 -2.42 -8.85 8.40
N ASP A 30 -2.81 -10.00 8.93
CA ASP A 30 -2.14 -11.29 8.67
C ASP A 30 -2.58 -11.93 7.33
N GLU A 31 -3.63 -11.40 6.71
CA GLU A 31 -4.22 -11.91 5.46
C GLU A 31 -3.82 -11.07 4.24
N VAL A 32 -3.57 -9.78 4.42
CA VAL A 32 -3.17 -8.87 3.35
C VAL A 32 -1.75 -9.22 2.87
N LEU A 33 -1.62 -9.53 1.57
CA LEU A 33 -0.35 -9.80 0.92
C LEU A 33 0.30 -8.47 0.50
N HIS A 34 1.28 -8.03 1.28
CA HIS A 34 1.95 -6.76 1.04
C HIS A 34 3.11 -6.93 0.06
N ARG A 35 3.20 -6.04 -0.95
CA ARG A 35 4.37 -5.91 -1.84
C ARG A 35 5.15 -4.64 -1.50
N LYS A 36 6.48 -4.74 -1.45
CA LYS A 36 7.31 -3.55 -1.19
C LYS A 36 7.14 -2.54 -2.34
N GLY A 37 6.90 -1.29 -1.99
CA GLY A 37 6.75 -0.18 -2.96
C GLY A 37 5.36 -0.08 -3.59
N THR A 38 4.35 -0.77 -3.05
CA THR A 38 2.95 -0.60 -3.43
C THR A 38 2.16 0.08 -2.32
N ALA A 39 1.13 0.82 -2.70
CA ALA A 39 0.13 1.37 -1.80
C ALA A 39 -1.25 1.14 -2.41
N GLU A 40 -2.29 1.20 -1.58
CA GLU A 40 -3.68 1.07 -2.01
C GLU A 40 -4.52 2.17 -1.37
N LEU A 41 -5.44 2.74 -2.15
CA LEU A 41 -6.41 3.71 -1.69
C LEU A 41 -7.73 2.98 -1.38
N TYR A 42 -8.25 3.17 -0.18
CA TYR A 42 -9.52 2.62 0.26
C TYR A 42 -10.54 3.73 0.49
N GLY A 43 -11.79 3.48 0.10
CA GLY A 43 -12.93 4.29 0.52
C GLY A 43 -13.57 3.68 1.76
N TYR A 44 -13.81 4.48 2.79
CA TYR A 44 -14.53 4.05 3.98
C TYR A 44 -15.87 4.76 4.03
N ASP A 45 -16.95 3.97 4.05
CA ASP A 45 -18.30 4.50 4.14
C ASP A 45 -18.82 4.35 5.56
N PHE A 46 -19.18 5.48 6.15
CA PHE A 46 -19.62 5.56 7.53
C PHE A 46 -21.04 6.11 7.64
N MET A 47 -21.73 5.66 8.68
CA MET A 47 -22.98 6.24 9.14
C MET A 47 -22.80 6.85 10.52
N ILE A 48 -23.37 8.04 10.71
CA ILE A 48 -23.38 8.74 12.00
C ILE A 48 -24.81 8.72 12.53
N SER A 49 -24.99 8.24 13.76
CA SER A 49 -26.27 8.20 14.46
C SER A 49 -26.20 8.92 15.81
N GLU A 50 -27.35 9.15 16.44
CA GLU A 50 -27.40 9.58 17.84
C GLU A 50 -26.95 8.43 18.75
N GLY A 51 -26.03 8.73 19.67
CA GLY A 51 -25.53 7.81 20.68
C GLY A 51 -26.37 7.82 21.95
N PRO A 52 -26.16 6.86 22.86
CA PRO A 52 -26.92 6.72 24.10
C PRO A 52 -26.74 7.87 25.09
N ASP A 53 -25.67 8.65 24.93
CA ASP A 53 -25.34 9.85 25.71
C ASP A 53 -25.68 11.16 24.96
N GLY A 54 -26.40 11.07 23.84
CA GLY A 54 -26.71 12.21 22.96
C GLY A 54 -25.51 12.68 22.11
N ARG A 55 -24.36 12.00 22.17
CA ARG A 55 -23.20 12.30 21.32
C ARG A 55 -23.26 11.50 20.01
N PRO A 56 -22.65 11.97 18.92
CA PRO A 56 -22.59 11.21 17.67
C PRO A 56 -21.90 9.85 17.84
N LYS A 57 -22.55 8.78 17.37
CA LYS A 57 -21.96 7.45 17.26
C LYS A 57 -21.65 7.14 15.80
N VAL A 58 -20.40 6.74 15.54
CA VAL A 58 -19.93 6.37 14.20
C VAL A 58 -20.03 4.86 14.01
N TRP A 59 -20.52 4.45 12.83
CA TRP A 59 -20.63 3.07 12.39
C TRP A 59 -19.96 2.90 11.04
N LEU A 60 -19.09 1.91 10.91
CA LEU A 60 -18.58 1.47 9.60
C LEU A 60 -19.65 0.67 8.88
N ILE A 61 -19.92 1.05 7.63
CA ILE A 61 -20.84 0.31 6.75
C ILE A 61 -20.05 -0.62 5.86
N GLU A 62 -19.08 -0.08 5.12
CA GLU A 62 -18.24 -0.86 4.22
C GLU A 62 -16.86 -0.23 3.99
N VAL A 63 -15.94 -1.04 3.48
CA VAL A 63 -14.62 -0.63 3.01
C VAL A 63 -14.50 -1.04 1.55
N ASN A 64 -14.35 -0.06 0.68
CA ASN A 64 -14.28 -0.23 -0.75
C ASN A 64 -12.82 -0.18 -1.22
N SER A 65 -12.37 -1.23 -1.90
CA SER A 65 -11.16 -1.15 -2.73
C SER A 65 -11.50 -0.38 -4.01
N SER A 66 -10.56 0.47 -4.46
CA SER A 66 -10.72 1.26 -5.69
C SER A 66 -11.96 2.17 -5.67
N PRO A 67 -12.09 3.08 -4.69
CA PRO A 67 -13.21 4.01 -4.63
C PRO A 67 -13.28 4.88 -5.90
N ALA A 68 -14.49 5.25 -6.32
CA ALA A 68 -14.69 6.08 -7.50
C ALA A 68 -14.01 7.46 -7.32
N CYS A 69 -13.08 7.76 -8.23
CA CYS A 69 -12.37 9.04 -8.29
C CYS A 69 -12.85 9.88 -9.48
N ASP A 70 -14.13 9.77 -9.81
CA ASP A 70 -14.74 10.52 -10.91
C ASP A 70 -15.08 11.95 -10.48
N TYR A 71 -15.00 12.88 -11.43
CA TYR A 71 -15.42 14.27 -11.24
C TYR A 71 -16.94 14.42 -11.38
N SER A 72 -17.68 13.54 -10.72
CA SER A 72 -19.10 13.30 -10.92
C SER A 72 -20.00 14.45 -10.46
N THR A 73 -19.55 15.25 -9.48
CA THR A 73 -20.33 16.36 -8.92
C THR A 73 -19.46 17.61 -8.71
N PRO A 74 -20.05 18.80 -8.60
CA PRO A 74 -19.33 20.03 -8.23
C PRO A 74 -18.61 19.94 -6.88
N VAL A 75 -19.02 19.03 -5.99
CA VAL A 75 -18.39 18.80 -4.69
C VAL A 75 -17.22 17.81 -4.81
N THR A 76 -17.42 16.68 -5.47
CA THR A 76 -16.40 15.63 -5.62
C THR A 76 -15.26 16.05 -6.55
N CYS A 77 -15.55 16.81 -7.62
CA CYS A 77 -14.54 17.26 -8.59
C CYS A 77 -13.33 17.96 -7.95
N PRO A 78 -13.48 19.03 -7.14
CA PRO A 78 -12.34 19.68 -6.50
C PRO A 78 -11.66 18.79 -5.44
N LEU A 79 -12.43 18.00 -4.69
CA LEU A 79 -11.89 17.14 -3.63
C LEU A 79 -11.01 16.03 -4.20
N VAL A 80 -11.48 15.33 -5.24
CA VAL A 80 -10.72 14.26 -5.88
C VAL A 80 -9.45 14.82 -6.53
N LYS A 81 -9.54 15.96 -7.24
CA LYS A 81 -8.35 16.59 -7.83
C LYS A 81 -7.28 16.91 -6.79
N LYS A 82 -7.70 17.44 -5.63
CA LYS A 82 -6.80 17.77 -4.53
C LYS A 82 -6.20 16.51 -3.91
N MET A 83 -7.03 15.53 -3.55
CA MET A 83 -6.60 14.26 -2.99
C MET A 83 -5.57 13.57 -3.90
N MET A 84 -5.86 13.45 -5.20
CA MET A 84 -4.96 12.79 -6.16
C MET A 84 -3.60 13.49 -6.27
N ALA A 85 -3.58 14.83 -6.26
CA ALA A 85 -2.33 15.59 -6.24
C ALA A 85 -1.54 15.38 -4.95
N ASP A 86 -2.22 15.41 -3.80
CA ASP A 86 -1.57 15.22 -2.50
C ASP A 86 -1.11 13.77 -2.28
N THR A 87 -1.78 12.77 -2.87
CA THR A 87 -1.35 11.36 -2.83
C THR A 87 0.03 11.16 -3.47
N VAL A 88 0.36 11.88 -4.55
CA VAL A 88 1.69 11.82 -5.18
C VAL A 88 2.76 12.32 -4.21
N LYS A 89 2.49 13.38 -3.45
CA LYS A 89 3.42 13.90 -2.44
C LYS A 89 3.76 12.84 -1.39
N VAL A 90 2.75 12.10 -0.92
CA VAL A 90 2.93 11.03 0.07
C VAL A 90 3.70 9.83 -0.51
N MET A 91 3.38 9.41 -1.73
CA MET A 91 3.92 8.19 -2.33
C MET A 91 5.31 8.37 -2.95
N VAL A 92 5.61 9.56 -3.47
CA VAL A 92 6.81 9.85 -4.25
C VAL A 92 7.68 10.85 -3.51
N ASP A 93 7.19 12.07 -3.30
CA ASP A 93 8.03 13.19 -2.85
C ASP A 93 8.58 12.98 -1.44
N LEU A 94 7.75 12.49 -0.51
CA LEU A 94 8.13 12.23 0.89
C LEU A 94 9.31 11.25 1.02
N LYS A 95 9.48 10.35 0.05
CA LYS A 95 10.58 9.39 0.03
C LYS A 95 11.90 10.05 -0.38
N GLU A 96 11.85 11.04 -1.26
CA GLU A 96 13.02 11.76 -1.77
C GLU A 96 13.41 12.92 -0.84
N GLU A 97 12.43 13.65 -0.30
CA GLU A 97 12.62 14.78 0.60
C GLU A 97 11.87 14.59 1.93
N PRO A 98 12.56 14.13 2.99
CA PRO A 98 11.97 14.03 4.32
C PRO A 98 11.58 15.42 4.86
N GLY A 99 10.29 15.75 4.81
CA GLY A 99 9.76 17.06 5.20
C GLY A 99 8.80 17.69 4.18
N THR A 100 8.56 17.03 3.04
CA THR A 100 7.53 17.45 2.09
C THR A 100 6.17 17.60 2.77
N ASP A 101 5.47 18.67 2.42
CA ASP A 101 4.06 18.86 2.75
C ASP A 101 3.22 17.68 2.26
N LEU A 102 2.34 17.14 3.10
CA LEU A 102 1.46 16.03 2.74
C LEU A 102 0.11 16.52 2.19
N GLY A 103 -0.07 17.84 2.07
CA GLY A 103 -1.36 18.45 1.76
C GLY A 103 -2.35 18.16 2.86
N GLU A 104 -3.53 17.63 2.49
CA GLU A 104 -4.57 17.26 3.47
C GLU A 104 -4.42 15.84 4.03
N TRP A 105 -3.37 15.10 3.65
CA TRP A 105 -3.12 13.79 4.25
C TRP A 105 -2.56 13.93 5.66
N GLU A 106 -3.23 13.29 6.63
CA GLU A 106 -2.78 13.21 8.01
C GLU A 106 -2.28 11.79 8.33
N PRO A 107 -1.00 11.62 8.75
CA PRO A 107 -0.51 10.32 9.19
C PRO A 107 -1.20 9.86 10.47
N MET A 108 -1.97 8.77 10.40
CA MET A 108 -2.58 8.16 11.58
C MET A 108 -1.55 7.38 12.40
N ALA A 109 -1.34 7.78 13.65
CA ALA A 109 -0.46 7.08 14.57
C ALA A 109 -1.12 5.82 15.11
N HIS A 110 -0.41 4.69 15.10
CA HIS A 110 -0.89 3.45 15.71
C HIS A 110 0.20 2.78 16.56
N ARG A 111 -0.21 2.10 17.63
CA ARG A 111 0.73 1.44 18.58
C ARG A 111 1.26 0.09 18.10
N PHE A 112 0.69 -0.44 17.01
CA PHE A 112 1.02 -1.77 16.50
C PHE A 112 2.36 -1.79 15.77
N GLY A 113 3.04 -2.94 15.81
CA GLY A 113 4.32 -3.11 15.09
C GLY A 113 4.13 -2.97 13.58
N LYS A 114 5.02 -2.19 12.94
CA LYS A 114 5.08 -1.99 11.48
C LYS A 114 5.44 -3.26 10.70
N VAL A 115 5.87 -4.30 11.39
CA VAL A 115 6.16 -5.60 10.78
C VAL A 115 4.84 -6.34 10.59
N VAL A 116 4.42 -6.47 9.35
CA VAL A 116 3.47 -7.52 8.95
C VAL A 116 4.31 -8.77 8.73
N SER A 117 4.11 -9.78 9.59
CA SER A 117 4.70 -11.08 9.31
C SER A 117 4.00 -11.59 8.07
N MET A 118 4.71 -11.69 6.95
CA MET A 118 4.24 -12.53 5.86
C MET A 118 4.18 -13.96 6.42
N ARG A 119 3.04 -14.35 6.97
CA ARG A 119 2.69 -15.77 7.00
C ARG A 119 2.68 -16.15 5.53
N THR A 120 3.76 -16.78 5.10
CA THR A 120 3.76 -17.51 3.83
C THR A 120 2.60 -18.48 3.96
N GLN A 121 1.46 -18.15 3.35
CA GLN A 121 0.17 -18.82 3.61
C GLN A 121 0.18 -20.32 3.27
N ARG A 122 1.32 -20.89 2.86
CA ARG A 122 1.53 -22.32 2.57
C ARG A 122 2.89 -22.88 2.97
N CYS A 123 3.67 -22.21 3.82
CA CYS A 123 4.90 -22.81 4.34
C CYS A 123 4.89 -22.74 5.87
N PRO A 124 4.53 -23.83 6.59
CA PRO A 124 4.92 -23.93 7.98
C PRO A 124 6.44 -23.82 8.01
N GLN A 125 6.92 -22.72 8.57
CA GLN A 125 8.29 -22.46 9.01
C GLN A 125 9.34 -23.42 8.43
N LEU A 126 10.08 -22.99 7.40
CA LEU A 126 11.27 -23.73 6.96
C LEU A 126 12.30 -23.70 8.08
N VAL A 127 12.39 -24.78 8.84
CA VAL A 127 13.42 -24.98 9.87
C VAL A 127 14.55 -25.79 9.25
N LEU A 128 15.77 -25.25 9.28
CA LEU A 128 16.97 -26.01 8.93
C LEU A 128 17.27 -26.97 10.10
N GLN A 129 16.85 -28.23 9.98
CA GLN A 129 17.25 -29.28 10.91
C GLN A 129 18.46 -30.04 10.33
N GLY A 130 19.56 -30.02 11.07
CA GLY A 130 20.77 -30.73 10.70
C GLY A 130 21.87 -30.54 11.73
N LYS A 131 22.86 -31.43 11.68
CA LYS A 131 24.08 -31.31 12.48
C LYS A 131 25.21 -30.91 11.55
N GLU A 132 26.05 -29.97 11.97
CA GLU A 132 27.23 -29.57 11.20
C GLU A 132 28.04 -30.81 10.82
N ILE A 133 28.27 -31.01 9.51
CA ILE A 133 29.14 -32.08 9.04
C ILE A 133 30.58 -31.66 9.34
N VAL A 134 31.13 -32.23 10.40
CA VAL A 134 32.55 -32.07 10.73
C VAL A 134 33.36 -32.90 9.73
N PRO A 135 34.25 -32.28 8.94
CA PRO A 135 35.12 -33.03 8.04
C PRO A 135 35.97 -34.03 8.84
N PRO A 136 36.17 -35.26 8.35
CA PRO A 136 37.02 -36.23 9.04
C PRO A 136 38.45 -35.70 9.20
N LYS A 137 39.13 -36.14 10.27
CA LYS A 137 40.54 -35.80 10.51
C LYS A 137 41.37 -36.15 9.26
N GLY A 138 41.98 -35.15 8.64
CA GLY A 138 42.75 -35.29 7.40
C GLY A 138 42.06 -34.79 6.13
N PHE A 139 40.84 -34.22 6.22
CA PHE A 139 40.19 -33.63 5.05
C PHE A 139 40.96 -32.40 4.54
N ALA A 140 41.68 -32.57 3.44
CA ALA A 140 42.39 -31.49 2.77
C ALA A 140 41.38 -30.53 2.13
N LYS A 141 41.16 -29.35 2.73
CA LYS A 141 40.44 -28.26 2.05
C LYS A 141 41.25 -27.86 0.82
N GLY A 142 40.78 -28.25 -0.37
CA GLY A 142 41.36 -27.78 -1.62
C GLY A 142 41.47 -26.26 -1.59
N ARG A 143 42.66 -25.72 -1.90
CA ARG A 143 42.91 -24.28 -1.94
C ARG A 143 41.88 -23.63 -2.86
N ARG A 144 40.90 -22.90 -2.31
CA ARG A 144 40.09 -21.99 -3.12
C ARG A 144 41.07 -21.02 -3.79
N ARG A 145 41.16 -21.09 -5.13
CA ARG A 145 41.86 -20.05 -5.89
C ARG A 145 41.21 -18.72 -5.52
N LYS A 146 41.96 -17.82 -4.88
CA LYS A 146 41.57 -16.41 -4.75
C LYS A 146 41.23 -15.95 -6.17
N ARG A 147 39.96 -15.67 -6.48
CA ARG A 147 39.63 -14.87 -7.66
C ARG A 147 40.32 -13.54 -7.42
N LYS A 148 41.25 -13.17 -8.32
CA LYS A 148 41.80 -11.81 -8.35
C LYS A 148 40.60 -10.86 -8.43
N LYS A 149 40.53 -9.91 -7.51
CA LYS A 149 39.56 -8.82 -7.54
C LYS A 149 39.82 -8.09 -8.88
N ALA A 150 38.89 -8.17 -9.81
CA ALA A 150 38.98 -7.39 -11.04
C ALA A 150 38.79 -5.91 -10.65
N GLU A 151 39.68 -5.04 -11.09
CA GLU A 151 39.51 -3.59 -10.96
C GLU A 151 38.24 -3.15 -11.71
N PRO A 152 37.49 -2.17 -11.18
CA PRO A 152 36.30 -1.66 -11.86
C PRO A 152 36.74 -0.96 -13.14
N LYS A 153 36.34 -1.49 -14.29
CA LYS A 153 36.37 -0.74 -15.55
C LYS A 153 35.30 0.36 -15.46
N ALA A 154 35.68 1.57 -15.89
CA ALA A 154 34.78 2.71 -15.99
C ALA A 154 33.52 2.36 -16.80
N PRO A 155 32.35 2.99 -16.50
CA PRO A 155 31.12 2.72 -17.23
C PRO A 155 31.33 3.10 -18.70
N ARG A 156 31.14 2.13 -19.60
CA ARG A 156 30.78 2.43 -20.98
C ARG A 156 29.30 2.74 -20.96
N GLU A 157 28.95 3.92 -21.48
CA GLU A 157 27.60 4.22 -21.92
C GLU A 157 27.14 3.09 -22.85
N SER A 158 26.04 2.46 -22.47
CA SER A 158 25.28 1.59 -23.36
C SER A 158 23.88 2.16 -23.39
N ASP A 159 23.56 2.75 -24.53
CA ASP A 159 22.21 3.08 -24.96
C ASP A 159 21.28 1.87 -24.72
N ALA A 160 20.30 2.08 -23.86
CA ALA A 160 19.02 1.38 -23.83
C ALA A 160 18.07 2.23 -24.69
N ASP A 161 17.16 1.74 -25.51
CA ASP A 161 16.55 0.42 -25.63
C ASP A 161 16.30 0.16 -27.12
N ALA A 162 16.53 -1.08 -27.54
CA ALA A 162 15.99 -1.58 -28.80
C ALA A 162 14.51 -1.84 -28.60
N GLU A 163 13.71 -1.27 -29.51
CA GLU A 163 12.27 -1.47 -29.64
C GLU A 163 11.94 -2.98 -29.77
N ASP A 164 10.96 -3.42 -28.99
CA ASP A 164 10.35 -4.75 -29.10
C ASP A 164 9.41 -4.72 -30.32
N PRO A 165 9.53 -5.65 -31.28
CA PRO A 165 8.75 -5.61 -32.51
C PRO A 165 7.27 -5.92 -32.29
N GLU A 166 6.45 -5.15 -32.99
CA GLU A 166 5.01 -5.29 -33.18
C GLU A 166 4.62 -6.73 -33.57
N ASP A 167 3.60 -7.29 -32.90
CA ASP A 167 2.89 -8.50 -33.31
C ASP A 167 1.65 -8.09 -34.15
N PRO A 168 1.54 -8.50 -35.43
CA PRO A 168 0.45 -8.07 -36.29
C PRO A 168 -0.81 -8.93 -36.15
N GLU A 169 -1.94 -8.23 -36.05
CA GLU A 169 -3.30 -8.56 -36.51
C GLU A 169 -3.84 -10.00 -36.36
N GLU A 170 -4.92 -10.14 -35.58
CA GLU A 170 -6.10 -10.87 -36.07
C GLU A 170 -7.36 -10.03 -35.85
N ASN A 171 -7.85 -9.52 -36.97
CA ASN A 171 -9.12 -8.87 -37.16
C ASN A 171 -10.11 -9.96 -37.59
N ALA A 172 -11.09 -10.30 -36.76
CA ALA A 172 -12.22 -11.14 -37.15
C ALA A 172 -13.51 -10.44 -36.73
N SER A 173 -14.08 -9.74 -37.69
CA SER A 173 -15.47 -9.28 -37.70
C SER A 173 -16.40 -10.49 -37.76
N GLU A 174 -17.30 -10.62 -36.79
CA GLU A 174 -18.56 -11.33 -36.98
C GLU A 174 -19.70 -10.40 -36.57
N ASP A 175 -20.32 -9.90 -37.64
CA ASP A 175 -21.62 -9.26 -37.73
C ASP A 175 -22.66 -10.39 -37.69
N GLU A 176 -23.47 -10.47 -36.63
CA GLU A 176 -24.74 -11.18 -36.68
C GLU A 176 -25.84 -10.31 -36.06
N SER A 177 -26.62 -9.73 -36.96
CA SER A 177 -28.01 -9.35 -36.79
C SER A 177 -28.89 -10.58 -36.58
N GLU A 178 -29.83 -10.53 -35.62
CA GLU A 178 -31.16 -11.19 -35.61
C GLU A 178 -31.85 -10.76 -34.28
N ASP A 179 -32.84 -9.86 -34.34
CA ASP A 179 -34.29 -10.14 -34.32
C ASP A 179 -34.83 -10.54 -32.93
N GLU A 180 -35.36 -9.54 -32.19
CA GLU A 180 -36.70 -9.46 -31.52
C GLU A 180 -36.74 -8.37 -30.44
#